data_AF-A0A6N6JZL6-F1
#
_entry.id   AF-A0A6N6JZL6-F1
#
_cell.length_a   1.000
_cell.length_b   1.000
_cell.length_c   1.000
_cell.angle_alpha   90.00
_cell.angle_beta   90.00
_cell.angle_gamma   90.00
#
_symmetry.space_group_name_H-M   'P 1'
#
loop_
_entity.id
_entity.type
_entity.pdbx_description
1 polymer ?
#
loop_
_entity_poly.entity_id
_entity_poly.type
_entity_poly.pdbx_seq_one_letter_code
_entity_poly.pdbx_strand_id
1 'polypeptide(L)' 'MSDKNGTTAVAITKPVRRLKVGYVRKRHEDPKTGYTRRISRHASLTLNGDWLEQAGFPTGTAVSVSVMQGKLIIEQVIE' A
#
# COMPACT_ATOMS: atom_id res chain seq x y z
N MET A 1 -19.06 28.98 19.10
CA MET A 1 -18.54 28.00 20.07
C MET A 1 -17.78 26.97 19.24
N SER A 2 -16.46 26.91 19.38
CA SER A 2 -15.60 26.14 18.49
C SER A 2 -15.71 24.65 18.79
N ASP A 3 -16.17 23.88 17.81
CA ASP A 3 -16.19 22.42 17.86
C ASP A 3 -14.75 21.91 17.82
N LYS A 4 -14.29 21.42 18.99
CA LYS A 4 -13.05 20.68 19.12
C LYS A 4 -13.28 19.30 18.53
N ASN A 5 -12.99 19.12 17.23
CA ASN A 5 -12.77 17.79 16.67
C ASN A 5 -11.53 17.21 17.36
N GLY A 6 -11.77 16.48 18.45
CA GLY A 6 -10.76 15.66 19.10
C GLY A 6 -10.27 14.63 18.09
N THR A 7 -9.08 14.85 17.55
CA THR A 7 -8.31 13.82 16.86
C THR A 7 -8.03 12.72 17.87
N THR A 8 -8.94 11.76 17.97
CA THR A 8 -8.75 10.56 18.76
C THR A 8 -7.53 9.85 18.17
N ALA A 9 -6.40 9.86 18.89
CA ALA A 9 -5.21 9.15 18.49
C ALA A 9 -5.59 7.66 18.33
N VAL A 10 -5.68 7.21 17.08
CA VAL A 10 -6.06 5.84 16.77
C VAL A 10 -4.95 4.95 17.31
N ALA A 11 -5.24 4.23 18.38
CA ALA A 11 -4.26 3.36 19.02
C ALA A 11 -3.90 2.21 18.07
N ILE A 12 -2.63 2.18 17.63
CA ILE A 12 -2.12 1.10 16.77
C ILE A 12 -2.12 -0.20 17.57
N THR A 13 -3.13 -1.04 17.34
CA THR A 13 -3.35 -2.26 18.15
C THR A 13 -2.37 -3.38 17.82
N LYS A 14 -1.74 -3.37 16.63
CA LYS A 14 -0.75 -4.37 16.20
C LYS A 14 0.37 -3.70 15.40
N PRO A 15 1.46 -3.25 16.06
CA PRO A 15 2.49 -2.45 15.41
C PRO A 15 3.34 -3.26 14.42
N VAL A 16 3.36 -4.60 14.52
CA VAL A 16 4.16 -5.46 13.65
C VAL A 16 3.32 -6.62 13.12
N ARG A 17 3.34 -6.81 11.80
CA ARG A 17 2.78 -8.00 11.14
C ARG A 17 3.84 -8.69 10.30
N ARG A 18 3.88 -10.01 10.36
CA ARG A 18 4.74 -10.84 9.51
C ARG A 18 3.99 -11.18 8.24
N LEU A 19 4.38 -10.55 7.14
CA LEU A 19 3.81 -10.80 5.81
C LEU A 19 4.83 -11.54 4.95
N LYS A 20 4.35 -12.32 3.98
CA LYS A 20 5.18 -12.94 2.95
C LYS A 20 5.03 -12.15 1.66
N VAL A 21 6.14 -11.92 0.98
CA VAL A 21 6.14 -11.34 -0.36
C VAL A 21 5.48 -12.34 -1.31
N GLY A 22 4.40 -11.91 -1.95
CA GLY A 22 3.70 -12.66 -2.98
C GLY A 22 4.08 -12.16 -4.37
N TYR A 23 3.18 -12.37 -5.32
CA TYR A 23 3.33 -11.80 -6.65
C TYR A 23 1.98 -11.36 -7.24
N VAL A 24 2.03 -10.34 -8.10
CA VAL A 24 0.94 -9.97 -9.01
C VAL A 24 1.27 -10.48 -10.42
N ARG A 25 0.26 -11.00 -11.10
CA ARG A 25 0.35 -11.39 -12.51
C ARG A 25 -0.10 -10.23 -13.38
N LYS A 26 0.72 -9.86 -14.37
CA LYS A 26 0.31 -8.92 -15.42
C LYS A 26 0.14 -9.70 -16.73
N ARG A 27 -1.07 -9.67 -17.27
CA ARG A 27 -1.37 -10.21 -18.59
C ARG A 27 -0.91 -9.20 -19.64
N HIS A 28 -0.15 -9.66 -20.62
CA HIS A 28 0.25 -8.86 -21.79
C HIS A 28 -0.57 -9.35 -22.96
N GLU A 29 -1.45 -8.49 -23.43
CA GLU A 29 -2.38 -8.76 -24.51
C GLU A 29 -1.89 -8.13 -25.80
N ASP A 30 -2.18 -8.79 -26.91
CA ASP A 30 -2.05 -8.19 -28.22
C ASP A 30 -3.12 -7.09 -28.37
N PRO A 31 -2.75 -5.82 -28.57
CA PRO A 31 -3.74 -4.75 -28.73
C PRO A 31 -4.67 -4.95 -29.92
N LYS A 32 -4.23 -5.68 -30.96
CA LYS A 32 -5.00 -5.89 -32.20
C LYS A 32 -5.94 -7.09 -32.11
N THR A 33 -5.56 -8.14 -31.38
CA THR A 33 -6.29 -9.41 -31.37
C THR A 33 -6.87 -9.79 -30.01
N GLY A 34 -6.47 -9.11 -28.93
CA GLY A 34 -6.88 -9.41 -27.56
C GLY A 34 -6.31 -10.72 -27.01
N TYR A 35 -5.52 -11.45 -27.79
CA TYR A 35 -4.93 -12.72 -27.37
C TYR A 35 -3.80 -12.51 -26.37
N THR A 36 -3.68 -13.45 -25.43
CA THR A 36 -2.61 -13.46 -24.44
C THR A 36 -1.29 -13.78 -25.13
N ARG A 37 -0.36 -12.82 -25.16
CA ARG A 37 1.00 -13.07 -25.64
C ARG A 37 1.88 -13.69 -24.56
N ARG A 38 1.78 -13.16 -23.34
CA ARG A 38 2.53 -13.65 -22.18
C ARG A 38 1.93 -13.17 -20.86
N ILE A 39 2.34 -13.82 -19.78
CA ILE A 39 2.03 -13.42 -18.41
C ILE A 39 3.36 -13.16 -17.69
N SER A 40 3.52 -11.99 -17.08
CA SER A 40 4.65 -11.69 -16.19
C SER A 40 4.23 -11.77 -14.72
N ARG A 41 5.20 -12.03 -13.85
CA ARG A 41 5.04 -12.00 -12.40
C ARG A 41 5.90 -10.89 -11.83
N HIS A 42 5.33 -10.09 -10.93
CA HIS A 42 6.02 -9.02 -10.24
C HIS A 42 5.87 -9.25 -8.74
N ALA A 43 6.97 -9.10 -7.99
CA ALA A 43 6.92 -9.20 -6.54
C ALA A 43 5.95 -8.16 -5.97
N SER A 44 5.13 -8.58 -5.01
CA SER A 44 4.11 -7.71 -4.41
C SER A 44 3.95 -7.98 -2.93
N LEU A 45 3.72 -6.92 -2.17
CA LEU A 45 3.30 -7.02 -0.77
C LEU A 45 1.84 -6.60 -0.68
N THR A 46 1.01 -7.43 -0.06
CA THR A 46 -0.41 -7.13 0.12
C THR A 46 -0.64 -6.70 1.56
N LEU A 47 -1.15 -5.48 1.69
CA LEU A 47 -1.26 -4.74 2.93
C LEU A 47 -2.76 -4.57 3.27
N ASN A 48 -3.42 -5.64 3.73
CA ASN A 48 -4.89 -5.67 3.89
C ASN A 48 -5.39 -5.20 5.27
N GLY A 49 -6.59 -4.59 5.27
CA GLY A 49 -7.37 -4.19 6.44
C GLY A 49 -7.12 -2.75 6.87
N ASP A 50 -7.73 -2.35 7.99
CA ASP A 50 -7.73 -0.97 8.51
C ASP A 50 -6.36 -0.51 9.03
N TRP A 51 -5.31 -1.33 8.92
CA TRP A 51 -4.00 -1.06 9.48
C TRP A 51 -3.31 0.14 8.80
N LEU A 52 -3.55 0.37 7.49
CA LEU A 52 -3.08 1.55 6.79
C LEU A 52 -3.76 2.80 7.36
N GLU A 53 -5.08 2.77 7.49
CA GLU A 53 -5.85 3.88 8.07
C GLU A 53 -5.43 4.15 9.53
N GLN A 54 -5.23 3.10 10.33
CA GLN A 54 -4.70 3.20 11.71
C GLN A 54 -3.26 3.76 11.76
N ALA A 55 -2.45 3.46 10.74
CA ALA A 55 -1.12 4.05 10.58
C ALA A 55 -1.15 5.46 9.99
N GLY A 56 -2.34 6.02 9.76
CA GLY A 56 -2.54 7.36 9.24
C GLY A 56 -2.55 7.44 7.72
N PHE A 57 -2.61 6.34 6.98
CA PHE A 57 -2.69 6.32 5.51
C PHE A 57 -4.13 6.03 5.03
N PRO A 58 -5.07 6.99 5.08
CA PRO A 58 -6.40 6.76 4.53
C PRO A 58 -6.36 6.60 3.00
N THR A 59 -7.47 6.08 2.46
CA THR A 59 -7.61 5.90 1.01
C THR A 59 -7.46 7.24 0.28
N GLY A 60 -6.60 7.27 -0.75
CA GLY A 60 -6.33 8.47 -1.54
C GLY A 60 -5.16 9.33 -1.02
N THR A 61 -4.53 8.97 0.10
CA THR A 61 -3.32 9.66 0.58
C THR A 61 -2.13 9.39 -0.31
N ALA A 62 -1.44 10.47 -0.71
CA ALA A 62 -0.15 10.38 -1.39
C ALA A 62 0.94 9.93 -0.40
N VAL A 63 1.72 8.93 -0.79
CA VAL A 63 2.80 8.37 0.03
C VAL A 63 4.11 8.32 -0.76
N SER A 64 5.21 8.59 -0.06
CA SER A 64 6.56 8.33 -0.54
C SER A 64 7.02 6.95 -0.08
N VAL A 65 7.68 6.21 -0.96
CA VAL A 65 8.25 4.88 -0.65
C VAL A 65 9.75 4.93 -0.89
N SER A 66 10.50 5.01 0.21
CA SER A 66 11.96 4.97 0.18
C SER A 66 12.45 3.53 0.20
N VAL A 67 13.34 3.18 -0.74
CA VAL A 67 13.87 1.83 -0.91
C VAL A 67 15.32 1.78 -0.45
N MET A 68 15.62 0.88 0.49
CA MET A 68 16.97 0.59 0.96
C MET A 68 17.22 -0.92 0.91
N GLN A 69 18.49 -1.34 1.01
CA GLN A 69 18.82 -2.76 1.05
C GLN A 69 18.10 -3.46 2.23
N GLY A 70 17.15 -4.34 1.91
CA GLY A 70 16.35 -5.09 2.88
C GLY A 70 15.26 -4.29 3.61
N LYS A 71 15.00 -3.03 3.25
CA LYS A 71 14.00 -2.18 3.93
C LYS A 71 13.21 -1.33 2.94
N LEU A 72 11.92 -1.16 3.26
CA LEU A 72 11.01 -0.22 2.62
C LEU A 72 10.45 0.68 3.72
N ILE A 73 10.54 2.00 3.51
CA ILE A 73 9.99 3.00 4.42
C ILE A 73 8.86 3.70 3.66
N ILE A 74 7.67 3.75 4.28
CA ILE A 74 6.48 4.40 3.71
C ILE A 74 6.17 5.60 4.59
N GLU A 75 6.14 6.78 3.98
CA GLU A 75 5.89 8.05 4.65
C GLU A 75 4.80 8.81 3.88
N GLN A 76 4.01 9.63 4.57
CA GLN A 76 3.08 10.52 3.88
C GLN A 76 3.85 11.60 3.12
N VAL A 77 3.37 11.97 1.95
CA VAL A 77 3.86 13.18 1.28
C VAL A 77 3.29 14.37 2.04
N ILE A 78 4.16 15.14 2.69
CA ILE A 78 3.81 16.45 3.22
C ILE A 78 4.01 17.42 2.05
N GLU A 79 2.90 17.93 1.52
CA GLU A 79 2.91 19.03 0.55
C GLU A 79 3.01 20.38 1.27
#